data_AF-A0A0G1WCZ5-F1
#
_entry.id   AF-A0A0G1WCZ5-F1
#
_cell.length_a   1.000
_cell.length_b   1.000
_cell.length_c   1.000
_cell.angle_alpha   90.00
_cell.angle_beta   90.00
_cell.angle_gamma   90.00
#
_symmetry.space_group_name_H-M   'P 1'
#
loop_
_entity.id
_entity.type
_entity.pdbx_description
1 polymer ?
#
loop_
_entity_poly.entity_id
_entity_poly.type
_entity_poly.pdbx_seq_one_letter_code
_entity_poly.pdbx_strand_id
1 'polypeptide(L)'
;MHQVDLSLTQEITKVEGAATLDVVVRAGKVEKCTFGITEFKRFYTQAMRGKPYRAIPALLARICGTCSNAHLICSIEACEHAMGITPSRQSQLMKKLTMYGLNIRDHALHLYLFAMPDMYGKDSFLEFDENNVEEHQILHDAFNIKAAGNYLSIVIAGRSVHAVNPAIGGFLKVPT
;
A
#
# COMPACT_ATOMS: atom_id res chain seq x y z
N MET A 1 40.60 -12.39 -8.91
CA MET A 1 39.12 -12.37 -8.81
C MET A 1 38.76 -12.26 -7.34
N HIS A 2 38.17 -11.16 -6.92
CA HIS A 2 37.73 -11.01 -5.53
C HIS A 2 36.58 -12.00 -5.28
N GLN A 3 36.80 -12.97 -4.40
CA GLN A 3 35.74 -13.80 -3.84
C GLN A 3 35.05 -12.95 -2.79
N VAL A 4 33.79 -12.58 -3.02
CA VAL A 4 32.98 -11.85 -2.04
C VAL A 4 31.84 -12.75 -1.63
N ASP A 5 31.96 -13.37 -0.46
CA ASP A 5 30.84 -14.03 0.20
C ASP A 5 29.96 -12.94 0.83
N LEU A 6 28.99 -12.44 0.06
CA LEU A 6 27.92 -11.60 0.58
C LEU A 6 26.87 -12.52 1.19
N SER A 7 26.42 -12.23 2.42
CA SER A 7 25.21 -12.80 3.03
C SER A 7 24.44 -11.66 3.68
N LEU A 8 23.27 -11.36 3.13
CA LEU A 8 22.38 -10.28 3.57
C LEU A 8 21.35 -10.82 4.58
N THR A 9 21.80 -11.18 5.78
CA THR A 9 20.90 -11.77 6.80
C THR A 9 20.02 -10.74 7.53
N GLN A 10 20.10 -9.45 7.18
CA GLN A 10 19.33 -8.39 7.81
C GLN A 10 17.98 -8.19 7.11
N GLU A 11 17.05 -7.53 7.81
CA GLU A 11 15.75 -7.18 7.23
C GLU A 11 15.92 -6.22 6.03
N ILE A 12 15.11 -6.45 5.00
CA ILE A 12 15.08 -5.62 3.80
C ILE A 12 14.36 -4.31 4.16
N THR A 13 14.95 -3.17 3.78
CA THR A 13 14.36 -1.84 3.98
C THR A 13 13.59 -1.39 2.73
N LYS A 14 12.90 -0.24 2.81
CA LYS A 14 12.15 0.36 1.69
C LYS A 14 11.07 -0.56 1.10
N VAL A 15 10.47 -1.38 1.97
CA VAL A 15 9.31 -2.23 1.67
C VAL A 15 8.30 -2.13 2.81
N GLU A 16 7.04 -2.51 2.54
CA GLU A 16 6.04 -2.69 3.60
C GLU A 16 6.09 -4.13 4.13
N GLY A 17 5.88 -4.27 5.44
CA GLY A 17 6.02 -5.56 6.14
C GLY A 17 7.47 -5.86 6.54
N ALA A 18 7.69 -7.08 7.02
CA ALA A 18 8.99 -7.54 7.48
C ALA A 18 9.45 -8.74 6.63
N ALA A 19 10.60 -8.59 5.98
CA ALA A 19 11.18 -9.60 5.11
C ALA A 19 12.71 -9.60 5.20
N THR A 20 13.31 -10.73 4.85
CA THR A 20 14.76 -11.01 4.86
C THR A 20 15.16 -11.61 3.52
N LEU A 21 16.42 -11.41 3.11
CA LEU A 21 16.95 -11.92 1.84
C LEU A 21 18.35 -12.51 2.01
N ASP A 22 18.46 -13.81 2.23
CA ASP A 22 19.76 -14.49 2.27
C ASP A 22 20.24 -14.83 0.85
N VAL A 23 21.25 -14.11 0.36
CA VAL A 23 21.90 -14.36 -0.93
C VAL A 23 23.30 -14.88 -0.67
N VAL A 24 23.76 -15.88 -1.44
CA VAL A 24 25.16 -16.32 -1.46
C VAL A 24 25.70 -16.18 -2.88
N VAL A 25 26.80 -15.45 -3.01
CA VAL A 25 27.46 -15.20 -4.31
C VAL A 25 28.87 -15.79 -4.28
N ARG A 26 29.19 -16.66 -5.25
CA ARG A 26 30.54 -17.23 -5.43
C ARG A 26 30.99 -17.09 -6.87
N ALA A 27 32.23 -16.67 -7.05
CA ALA A 27 32.83 -16.43 -8.38
C ALA A 27 31.92 -15.59 -9.31
N GLY A 28 31.26 -14.56 -8.76
CA GLY A 28 30.35 -13.68 -9.50
C GLY A 28 29.01 -14.31 -9.89
N LYS A 29 28.67 -15.50 -9.37
CA LYS A 29 27.39 -16.18 -9.61
C LYS A 29 26.62 -16.30 -8.31
N VAL A 30 25.31 -16.03 -8.36
CA VAL A 30 24.39 -16.31 -7.26
C VAL A 30 24.21 -17.83 -7.16
N GLU A 31 24.65 -18.44 -6.06
CA GLU A 31 24.47 -19.87 -5.78
C GLU A 31 23.22 -20.15 -4.94
N LYS A 32 22.83 -19.20 -4.08
CA LYS A 32 21.64 -19.28 -3.23
C LYS A 32 20.96 -17.91 -3.17
N CYS A 33 19.63 -17.91 -3.21
CA CYS A 33 18.81 -16.75 -2.93
C CYS A 33 17.56 -17.24 -2.18
N THR A 34 17.38 -16.80 -0.94
CA THR A 34 16.26 -17.19 -0.09
C THR A 34 15.57 -15.95 0.45
N PHE A 35 14.33 -15.74 0.02
CA PHE A 35 13.46 -14.70 0.52
C PHE A 35 12.60 -15.26 1.66
N GLY A 36 12.61 -14.61 2.82
CA GLY A 36 11.83 -15.01 3.99
C GLY A 36 10.95 -13.87 4.49
N ILE A 37 9.66 -14.14 4.70
CA ILE A 37 8.74 -13.20 5.37
C ILE A 37 8.80 -13.49 6.88
N THR A 38 9.23 -12.52 7.67
CA THR A 38 9.40 -12.66 9.13
C THR A 38 8.19 -12.18 9.93
N GLU A 39 7.24 -11.49 9.29
CA GLU A 39 6.00 -11.06 9.94
C GLU A 39 5.13 -12.26 10.36
N PHE A 40 4.62 -12.22 11.59
CA PHE A 40 3.69 -13.23 12.09
C PHE A 40 2.33 -13.16 11.38
N LYS A 41 1.75 -14.34 11.13
CA LYS A 41 0.39 -14.45 10.61
C LYS A 41 -0.61 -13.82 11.59
N ARG A 42 -1.33 -12.79 11.14
CA ARG A 42 -2.36 -12.08 11.94
C ARG A 42 -3.75 -12.73 11.95
N PHE A 43 -3.90 -13.92 11.36
CA PHE A 43 -5.12 -14.74 11.40
C PHE A 43 -6.44 -14.06 11.00
N TYR A 44 -6.42 -13.08 10.07
CA TYR A 44 -7.63 -12.35 9.64
C TYR A 44 -8.76 -13.28 9.15
N THR A 45 -8.45 -14.36 8.43
CA THR A 45 -9.47 -15.28 7.92
C THR A 45 -10.20 -16.03 9.02
N GLN A 46 -9.50 -16.43 10.09
CA GLN A 46 -10.12 -17.02 11.28
C GLN A 46 -10.86 -15.95 12.09
N ALA A 47 -10.25 -14.77 12.26
CA ALA A 47 -10.80 -13.67 13.06
C ALA A 47 -12.14 -13.13 12.52
N MET A 48 -12.40 -13.25 11.21
CA MET A 48 -13.68 -12.83 10.61
C MET A 48 -14.82 -13.82 10.81
N ARG A 49 -14.55 -15.07 11.21
CA ARG A 49 -15.61 -16.08 11.39
C ARG A 49 -16.55 -15.65 12.54
N GLY A 50 -17.85 -15.71 12.29
CA GLY A 50 -18.88 -15.30 13.24
C GLY A 50 -19.00 -13.79 13.46
N LYS A 51 -18.23 -12.95 12.76
CA LYS A 51 -18.39 -11.50 12.82
C LYS A 51 -19.63 -11.06 12.02
N PRO A 52 -20.36 -10.03 12.47
CA PRO A 52 -21.40 -9.41 11.66
C PRO A 52 -20.82 -8.91 10.34
N TYR A 53 -21.48 -9.22 9.22
CA TYR A 53 -21.00 -8.89 7.88
C TYR A 53 -20.68 -7.39 7.71
N ARG A 54 -21.45 -6.51 8.37
CA ARG A 54 -21.25 -5.05 8.34
C ARG A 54 -19.93 -4.59 8.96
N ALA A 55 -19.35 -5.39 9.86
CA ALA A 55 -18.08 -5.08 10.51
C ALA A 55 -16.87 -5.55 9.68
N ILE A 56 -17.07 -6.49 8.75
CA ILE A 56 -15.98 -7.11 7.98
C ILE A 56 -15.13 -6.07 7.25
N PRO A 57 -15.71 -5.08 6.52
CA PRO A 57 -14.87 -4.15 5.77
C PRO A 57 -13.93 -3.30 6.64
N ALA A 58 -14.43 -2.76 7.74
CA ALA A 58 -13.62 -1.96 8.65
C ALA A 58 -12.51 -2.77 9.34
N LEU A 59 -12.74 -4.06 9.61
CA LEU A 59 -11.76 -4.97 10.18
C LEU A 59 -10.68 -5.37 9.17
N LEU A 60 -11.07 -5.73 7.94
CA LEU A 60 -10.13 -6.14 6.89
C LEU A 60 -9.31 -4.97 6.34
N ALA A 61 -9.82 -3.74 6.41
CA ALA A 61 -9.04 -2.53 6.11
C ALA A 61 -7.78 -2.40 6.98
N ARG A 62 -7.65 -3.16 8.08
CA ARG A 62 -6.48 -3.16 8.98
C ARG A 62 -5.39 -4.15 8.59
N ILE A 63 -5.58 -4.93 7.53
CA ILE A 63 -4.54 -5.84 7.02
C ILE A 63 -3.29 -5.05 6.63
N CYS A 64 -3.43 -3.93 5.93
CA CYS A 64 -2.31 -3.09 5.55
C CYS A 64 -2.72 -1.63 5.64
N GLY A 65 -1.84 -0.76 6.17
CA GLY A 65 -2.09 0.69 6.23
C GLY A 65 -2.08 1.32 4.83
N THR A 66 -1.12 0.90 4.01
CA THR A 66 -0.93 1.36 2.62
C THR A 66 -2.14 0.96 1.78
N CYS A 67 -2.38 -0.32 1.50
CA CYS A 67 -3.53 -0.72 0.67
C CYS A 67 -4.87 -0.87 1.45
N SER A 68 -5.05 -0.15 2.56
CA SER A 68 -6.23 -0.24 3.44
C SER A 68 -7.57 -0.06 2.70
N ASN A 69 -7.64 0.89 1.77
CA ASN A 69 -8.87 1.12 0.99
C ASN A 69 -9.14 0.01 -0.04
N ALA A 70 -8.10 -0.68 -0.55
CA ALA A 70 -8.30 -1.83 -1.43
C ALA A 70 -8.96 -2.99 -0.65
N HIS A 71 -8.48 -3.28 0.57
CA HIS A 71 -9.11 -4.27 1.44
C HIS A 71 -10.56 -3.90 1.78
N LEU A 72 -10.82 -2.62 2.06
CA LEU A 72 -12.17 -2.12 2.34
C LEU A 72 -13.12 -2.33 1.14
N ILE A 73 -12.73 -1.89 -0.06
CA ILE A 73 -13.58 -1.99 -1.25
C ILE A 73 -13.77 -3.46 -1.65
N CYS A 74 -12.71 -4.26 -1.66
CA CYS A 74 -12.78 -5.69 -1.99
C CYS A 74 -13.73 -6.45 -1.04
N SER A 75 -13.65 -6.17 0.26
CA SER A 75 -14.53 -6.81 1.24
C SER A 75 -15.99 -6.34 1.15
N ILE A 76 -16.24 -5.08 0.78
CA ILE A 76 -17.58 -4.57 0.46
C ILE A 76 -18.14 -5.32 -0.75
N GLU A 77 -17.39 -5.41 -1.84
CA GLU A 77 -17.81 -6.10 -3.08
C GLU A 77 -18.07 -7.59 -2.84
N ALA A 78 -17.24 -8.24 -2.03
CA ALA A 78 -17.46 -9.63 -1.62
C ALA A 78 -18.77 -9.81 -0.85
N CYS A 79 -19.09 -8.90 0.09
CA CYS A 79 -20.35 -8.95 0.82
C CYS A 79 -21.56 -8.67 -0.09
N GLU A 80 -21.44 -7.71 -1.01
CA GLU A 80 -22.50 -7.38 -1.97
C GLU A 80 -22.80 -8.56 -2.90
N HIS A 81 -21.76 -9.19 -3.44
CA HIS A 81 -21.91 -10.41 -4.23
C HIS A 81 -22.59 -11.53 -3.45
N ALA A 82 -22.17 -11.78 -2.20
CA ALA A 82 -22.77 -12.80 -1.36
C ALA A 82 -24.26 -12.54 -1.04
N MET A 83 -24.68 -11.27 -1.06
CA MET A 83 -26.06 -10.85 -0.76
C MET A 83 -26.91 -10.57 -2.01
N GLY A 84 -26.35 -10.69 -3.23
CA GLY A 84 -27.04 -10.31 -4.46
C GLY A 84 -27.35 -8.82 -4.55
N ILE A 85 -26.56 -7.97 -3.89
CA ILE A 85 -26.73 -6.50 -3.92
C ILE A 85 -26.00 -5.94 -5.14
N THR A 86 -26.72 -5.20 -5.97
CA THR A 86 -26.14 -4.43 -7.08
C THR A 86 -26.13 -2.94 -6.71
N PRO A 87 -24.95 -2.32 -6.45
CA PRO A 87 -24.86 -0.91 -6.12
C PRO A 87 -25.27 -0.01 -7.30
N SER A 88 -25.76 1.19 -6.99
CA SER A 88 -26.08 2.21 -8.00
C SER A 88 -24.85 2.58 -8.84
N ARG A 89 -25.08 3.09 -10.06
CA ARG A 89 -24.00 3.58 -10.93
C ARG A 89 -23.12 4.61 -10.23
N GLN A 90 -23.73 5.52 -9.45
CA GLN A 90 -23.01 6.50 -8.65
C GLN A 90 -22.08 5.82 -7.63
N SER A 91 -22.59 4.84 -6.88
CA SER A 91 -21.78 4.10 -5.89
C SER A 91 -20.61 3.38 -6.55
N GLN A 92 -20.81 2.75 -7.71
CA GLN A 92 -19.73 2.11 -8.46
C GLN A 92 -18.65 3.12 -8.90
N LEU A 93 -19.04 4.32 -9.36
CA LEU A 93 -18.09 5.38 -9.70
C LEU A 93 -17.31 5.86 -8.47
N MET A 94 -17.98 6.03 -7.33
CA MET A 94 -17.33 6.45 -6.09
C MET A 94 -16.34 5.39 -5.56
N LYS A 95 -16.65 4.09 -5.70
CA LYS A 95 -15.68 3.01 -5.41
C LYS A 95 -14.44 3.11 -6.30
N LYS A 96 -14.62 3.36 -7.60
CA LYS A 96 -13.50 3.58 -8.54
C LYS A 96 -12.66 4.80 -8.15
N LEU A 97 -13.30 5.92 -7.83
CA LEU A 97 -12.59 7.13 -7.38
C LEU A 97 -11.83 6.89 -6.08
N THR A 98 -12.37 6.10 -5.15
CA THR A 98 -11.67 5.68 -3.92
C THR A 98 -10.40 4.88 -4.26
N MET A 99 -10.49 3.94 -5.21
CA MET A 99 -9.34 3.18 -5.69
C MET A 99 -8.33 4.02 -6.47
N TYR A 100 -8.77 5.01 -7.24
CA TYR A 100 -7.86 5.93 -7.93
C TYR A 100 -7.09 6.82 -6.95
N GLY A 101 -7.75 7.33 -5.90
CA GLY A 101 -7.07 8.07 -4.84
C GLY A 101 -6.03 7.21 -4.13
N LEU A 102 -6.35 5.94 -3.87
CA LEU A 102 -5.42 4.96 -3.33
C LEU A 102 -4.20 4.76 -4.26
N ASN A 103 -4.44 4.46 -5.54
CA ASN A 103 -3.38 4.16 -6.51
C ASN A 103 -2.42 5.33 -6.70
N ILE A 104 -2.93 6.55 -6.85
CA ILE A 104 -2.10 7.76 -6.98
C ILE A 104 -1.18 7.90 -5.77
N ARG A 105 -1.74 7.76 -4.56
CA ARG A 105 -0.99 7.90 -3.31
C ARG A 105 0.06 6.79 -3.14
N ASP A 106 -0.32 5.54 -3.37
CA ASP A 106 0.55 4.39 -3.08
C ASP A 106 1.63 4.22 -4.16
N HIS A 107 1.33 4.54 -5.42
CA HIS A 107 2.35 4.54 -6.48
C HIS A 107 3.34 5.69 -6.29
N ALA A 108 2.90 6.87 -5.87
CA ALA A 108 3.82 7.94 -5.48
C ALA A 108 4.69 7.52 -4.29
N LEU A 109 4.09 6.90 -3.26
CA LEU A 109 4.85 6.38 -2.12
C LEU A 109 5.93 5.38 -2.57
N HIS A 110 5.56 4.37 -3.36
CA HIS A 110 6.50 3.36 -3.84
C HIS A 110 7.59 3.96 -4.74
N LEU A 111 7.20 4.76 -5.73
CA LEU A 111 8.16 5.34 -6.67
C LEU A 111 9.17 6.22 -5.94
N TYR A 112 8.69 7.24 -5.24
CA TYR A 112 9.55 8.28 -4.69
C TYR A 112 10.26 7.87 -3.40
N LEU A 113 9.57 7.19 -2.48
CA LEU A 113 10.15 6.90 -1.16
C LEU A 113 10.89 5.55 -1.13
N PHE A 114 10.49 4.58 -1.95
CA PHE A 114 11.09 3.25 -1.93
C PHE A 114 12.10 3.04 -3.06
N ALA A 115 11.69 3.25 -4.32
CA ALA A 115 12.53 2.91 -5.46
C ALA A 115 13.56 3.99 -5.83
N MET A 116 13.16 5.27 -5.80
CA MET A 116 14.00 6.36 -6.30
C MET A 116 15.31 6.55 -5.53
N PRO A 117 15.39 6.43 -4.18
CA PRO A 117 16.67 6.58 -3.48
C PRO A 117 17.76 5.65 -4.03
N ASP A 118 17.42 4.39 -4.35
CA ASP A 118 18.36 3.42 -4.93
C ASP A 118 18.87 3.86 -6.31
N MET A 119 18.01 4.49 -7.13
CA MET A 119 18.39 4.99 -8.45
C MET A 119 19.39 6.16 -8.39
N TYR A 120 19.39 6.91 -7.28
CA TYR A 120 20.30 8.04 -7.03
C TYR A 120 21.47 7.67 -6.12
N GLY A 121 21.62 6.39 -5.75
CA GLY A 121 22.69 5.93 -4.86
C GLY A 121 22.57 6.48 -3.44
N LYS A 122 21.34 6.73 -2.97
CA LYS A 122 21.01 7.22 -1.63
C LYS A 122 20.37 6.12 -0.79
N ASP A 123 20.66 6.09 0.50
CA ASP A 123 20.11 5.06 1.39
C ASP A 123 18.61 5.27 1.63
N SER A 124 18.18 6.54 1.69
CA SER A 124 16.79 6.90 1.95
C SER A 124 16.35 8.16 1.21
N PHE A 125 15.03 8.33 1.09
CA PHE A 125 14.42 9.56 0.56
C PHE A 125 14.80 10.82 1.36
N LEU A 126 15.21 10.68 2.62
CA LEU A 126 15.60 11.83 3.45
C LEU A 126 17.00 12.37 3.11
N GLU A 127 17.77 11.67 2.27
CA GLU A 127 19.10 12.10 1.83
C GLU A 127 19.09 12.93 0.56
N PHE A 128 17.93 13.16 -0.06
CA PHE A 128 17.81 14.08 -1.18
C PHE A 128 18.13 15.51 -0.70
N ASP A 129 18.97 16.22 -1.46
CA ASP A 129 19.45 17.57 -1.17
C ASP A 129 18.48 18.61 -1.75
N GLU A 130 17.84 19.38 -0.87
CA GLU A 130 16.92 20.46 -1.26
C GLU A 130 17.59 21.58 -2.07
N ASN A 131 18.93 21.71 -2.04
CA ASN A 131 19.66 22.70 -2.82
C ASN A 131 19.98 22.24 -4.24
N ASN A 132 19.88 20.94 -4.52
CA ASN A 132 19.99 20.41 -5.86
C ASN A 132 18.62 20.54 -6.56
N VAL A 133 18.59 21.19 -7.72
CA VAL A 133 17.33 21.51 -8.44
C VAL A 133 16.51 20.26 -8.79
N GLU A 134 17.16 19.16 -9.19
CA GLU A 134 16.48 17.92 -9.56
C GLU A 134 15.94 17.19 -8.33
N GLU A 135 16.78 17.05 -7.30
CA GLU A 135 16.41 16.37 -6.06
C GLU A 135 15.33 17.15 -5.28
N HIS A 136 15.39 18.48 -5.32
CA HIS A 136 14.33 19.36 -4.82
C HIS A 136 12.99 19.07 -5.50
N GLN A 137 12.97 18.97 -6.84
CA GLN A 137 11.75 18.66 -7.57
C GLN A 137 11.20 17.29 -7.17
N ILE A 138 12.06 16.28 -7.02
CA ILE A 138 11.71 14.92 -6.58
C ILE A 138 11.02 14.94 -5.20
N LEU A 139 11.61 15.67 -4.24
CA LEU A 139 11.05 15.81 -2.89
C LEU A 139 9.64 16.42 -2.94
N HIS A 140 9.48 17.50 -3.71
CA HIS A 140 8.20 18.19 -3.83
C HIS A 140 7.15 17.35 -4.58
N ASP A 141 7.51 16.70 -5.69
CA ASP A 141 6.61 15.85 -6.45
C ASP A 141 6.08 14.68 -5.62
N ALA A 142 6.97 14.04 -4.84
CA ALA A 142 6.60 12.95 -3.96
C ALA A 142 5.44 13.33 -3.04
N PHE A 143 5.55 14.47 -2.35
CA PHE A 143 4.52 14.93 -1.44
C PHE A 143 3.30 15.51 -2.16
N ASN A 144 3.47 16.23 -3.26
CA ASN A 144 2.37 16.83 -4.01
C ASN A 144 1.46 15.78 -4.64
N ILE A 145 2.03 14.79 -5.32
CA ILE A 145 1.25 13.71 -5.96
C ILE A 145 0.59 12.85 -4.88
N LYS A 146 1.32 12.51 -3.82
CA LYS A 146 0.75 11.77 -2.68
C LYS A 146 -0.38 12.54 -2.00
N ALA A 147 -0.25 13.86 -1.86
CA ALA A 147 -1.29 14.73 -1.32
C ALA A 147 -2.52 14.78 -2.22
N ALA A 148 -2.37 14.80 -3.55
CA ALA A 148 -3.49 14.73 -4.49
C ALA A 148 -4.29 13.42 -4.35
N GLY A 149 -3.60 12.27 -4.28
CA GLY A 149 -4.25 10.97 -4.05
C GLY A 149 -4.96 10.88 -2.69
N ASN A 150 -4.31 11.43 -1.64
CA ASN A 150 -4.91 11.58 -0.31
C ASN A 150 -6.18 12.44 -0.35
N TYR A 151 -6.12 13.59 -1.01
CA TYR A 151 -7.23 14.55 -1.11
C TYR A 151 -8.44 13.90 -1.79
N LEU A 152 -8.23 13.25 -2.95
CA LEU A 152 -9.29 12.53 -3.64
C LEU A 152 -9.94 11.47 -2.73
N SER A 153 -9.12 10.69 -2.00
CA SER A 153 -9.61 9.68 -1.07
C SER A 153 -10.40 10.29 0.09
N ILE A 154 -9.98 11.43 0.63
CA ILE A 154 -10.69 12.13 1.72
C ILE A 154 -12.05 12.64 1.24
N VAL A 155 -12.09 13.31 0.08
CA VAL A 155 -13.33 13.85 -0.50
C VAL A 155 -14.35 12.73 -0.72
N ILE A 156 -13.92 11.61 -1.30
CA ILE A 156 -14.83 10.54 -1.72
C ILE A 156 -15.14 9.56 -0.58
N ALA A 157 -14.14 9.19 0.20
CA ALA A 157 -14.19 8.06 1.12
C ALA A 157 -14.09 8.47 2.61
N GLY A 158 -13.95 9.77 2.88
CA GLY A 158 -13.93 10.38 4.22
C GLY A 158 -12.56 10.38 4.89
N ARG A 159 -11.70 9.39 4.57
CA ARG A 159 -10.31 9.32 5.02
C ARG A 159 -9.44 8.72 3.92
N SER A 160 -8.18 9.14 3.85
CA SER A 160 -7.24 8.55 2.91
C SER A 160 -6.81 7.14 3.30
N VAL A 161 -6.60 6.89 4.59
CA VAL A 161 -6.23 5.58 5.15
C VAL A 161 -7.38 5.10 6.02
N HIS A 162 -7.81 3.85 5.78
CA HIS A 162 -8.96 3.23 6.45
C HIS A 162 -10.21 4.10 6.30
N ALA A 163 -10.64 4.30 5.04
CA ALA A 163 -11.84 5.04 4.71
C ALA A 163 -13.08 4.60 5.50
N VAL A 164 -13.98 5.55 5.75
CA VAL A 164 -15.14 5.38 6.66
C VAL A 164 -16.49 5.51 5.96
N ASN A 165 -16.53 6.17 4.80
CA ASN A 165 -17.78 6.37 4.07
C ASN A 165 -18.21 5.17 3.20
N PRO A 166 -17.30 4.40 2.54
CA PRO A 166 -17.72 3.22 1.77
C PRO A 166 -18.41 2.20 2.68
N ALA A 167 -19.59 1.74 2.26
CA ALA A 167 -20.36 0.74 2.98
C ALA A 167 -20.98 -0.28 2.01
N ILE A 168 -21.45 -1.39 2.55
CA ILE A 168 -22.11 -2.43 1.77
C ILE A 168 -23.39 -1.85 1.15
N GLY A 169 -23.47 -1.88 -0.18
CA GLY A 169 -24.59 -1.34 -0.96
C GLY A 169 -24.45 0.14 -1.36
N GLY A 170 -23.40 0.86 -0.92
CA GLY A 170 -23.23 2.27 -1.28
C GLY A 170 -22.23 3.03 -0.41
N PHE A 171 -22.60 4.25 -0.02
CA PHE A 171 -21.78 5.14 0.81
C PHE A 171 -22.64 5.76 1.91
N LEU A 172 -22.09 5.84 3.13
CA LEU A 172 -22.75 6.48 4.29
C LEU A 172 -22.91 7.98 4.09
N LYS A 173 -21.98 8.60 3.36
CA LYS A 173 -21.98 10.01 3.01
C LYS A 173 -21.43 10.18 1.60
N VAL A 174 -22.13 10.95 0.78
CA VAL A 174 -21.67 11.37 -0.55
C VAL A 174 -21.07 12.78 -0.48
N PRO A 175 -20.08 13.11 -1.34
CA PRO A 175 -19.59 14.49 -1.47
C PRO A 175 -20.73 15.45 -1.86
N THR A 176 -20.68 16.67 -1.34
CA THR A 176 -21.59 17.78 -1.64
C THR A 176 -20.86 18.87 -2.40
#